data_AF-A0A3B4HA47-F1
#
_entry.id   AF-A0A3B4HA47-F1
#
_cell.length_a   1.000
_cell.length_b   1.000
_cell.length_c   1.000
_cell.angle_alpha   90.00
_cell.angle_beta   90.00
_cell.angle_gamma   90.00
#
_symmetry.space_group_name_H-M   'P 1'
#
loop_
_entity.id
_entity.type
_entity.pdbx_description
1 polymer ?
#
loop_
_entity_poly.entity_id
_entity_poly.type
_entity_poly.pdbx_seq_one_letter_code
_entity_poly.pdbx_strand_id
1 'polypeptide(L)'
;MLNINQRLQEVFGEAIQASCPELDNPPLSIAPSQQAKFGDYQCNSAMSMSQMLKAKGIKMNPREIAEKIIKNLPDNELVQKTEVAGPFINIYLQKTFVSKQLSNLLINGVQPPPLPSKKK
;
A
#
# COMPACT_ATOMS: atom_id res chain seq x y z
N MET A 1 -4.35 6.40 18.21
CA MET A 1 -5.01 5.86 16.99
C MET A 1 -3.95 5.48 15.98
N LEU A 2 -4.28 4.69 14.96
CA LEU A 2 -3.32 4.25 13.95
C LEU A 2 -3.53 4.99 12.62
N ASN A 3 -2.43 5.43 11.98
CA ASN A 3 -2.49 5.98 10.63
C ASN A 3 -2.47 4.83 9.61
N ILE A 4 -3.64 4.48 9.08
CA ILE A 4 -3.80 3.34 8.15
C ILE A 4 -2.97 3.56 6.88
N ASN A 5 -2.95 4.77 6.33
CA ASN A 5 -2.19 5.07 5.11
C ASN A 5 -0.69 4.83 5.32
N GLN A 6 -0.13 5.29 6.45
CA GLN A 6 1.27 5.05 6.78
C GLN A 6 1.59 3.56 6.93
N ARG A 7 0.72 2.79 7.60
CA ARG A 7 0.93 1.34 7.74
C ARG A 7 0.84 0.60 6.41
N LEU A 8 -0.07 1.00 5.53
CA LEU A 8 -0.13 0.47 4.17
C LEU A 8 1.15 0.82 3.40
N GLN A 9 1.67 2.04 3.55
CA GLN A 9 2.93 2.44 2.93
C GLN A 9 4.11 1.59 3.41
N GLU A 10 4.20 1.29 4.70
CA GLU A 10 5.23 0.39 5.24
C GLU A 10 5.13 -1.01 4.62
N VAL A 11 3.95 -1.63 4.64
CA VAL A 11 3.72 -2.98 4.11
C VAL A 11 3.97 -3.07 2.60
N PHE A 12 3.46 -2.12 1.82
CA PHE A 12 3.67 -2.10 0.37
C PHE A 12 5.07 -1.65 -0.01
N GLY A 13 5.75 -0.86 0.83
CA GLY A 13 7.13 -0.45 0.62
C GLY A 13 8.06 -1.65 0.55
N GLU A 14 7.92 -2.58 1.50
CA GLU A 14 8.66 -3.85 1.52
C GLU A 14 8.36 -4.69 0.27
N ALA A 15 7.07 -4.83 -0.07
CA ALA A 15 6.65 -5.59 -1.25
C ALA A 15 7.17 -5.00 -2.57
N ILE A 16 7.16 -3.68 -2.68
CA ILE A 16 7.65 -2.94 -3.86
C ILE A 16 9.16 -3.14 -4.03
N GLN A 17 9.93 -2.98 -2.96
CA GLN A 17 11.39 -3.20 -2.99
C GLN A 17 11.73 -4.63 -3.43
N ALA A 18 11.01 -5.62 -2.90
CA ALA A 18 11.18 -7.02 -3.28
C ALA A 18 10.74 -7.31 -4.73
N SER A 19 9.79 -6.54 -5.29
CA SER A 19 9.24 -6.77 -6.62
C SER A 19 10.13 -6.33 -7.78
N CYS A 20 10.91 -5.26 -7.59
CA CYS A 20 11.77 -4.66 -8.60
C CYS A 20 13.08 -4.15 -7.95
N PRO A 21 14.02 -5.05 -7.62
CA PRO A 21 15.30 -4.67 -7.01
C PRO A 21 16.17 -3.81 -7.94
N GLU A 22 15.83 -3.71 -9.23
CA GLU A 22 16.51 -2.86 -10.20
C GLU A 22 16.23 -1.37 -10.00
N LEU A 23 15.22 -1.01 -9.20
CA LEU A 23 14.87 0.38 -8.88
C LEU A 23 15.44 0.75 -7.50
N ASP A 24 16.34 1.73 -7.48
CA ASP A 24 17.02 2.16 -6.25
C ASP A 24 16.05 2.85 -5.26
N ASN A 25 15.10 3.62 -5.79
CA ASN A 25 14.06 4.31 -5.03
C ASN A 25 12.73 4.24 -5.78
N PRO A 26 12.03 3.08 -5.72
CA PRO A 26 10.77 2.93 -6.42
C PRO A 26 9.71 3.85 -5.79
N PRO A 27 8.83 4.44 -6.61
CA PRO A 27 7.76 5.29 -6.11
C PRO A 27 6.78 4.48 -5.26
N LEU A 28 6.38 5.05 -4.12
CA LEU A 28 5.37 4.48 -3.21
C LEU A 28 4.19 5.44 -3.13
N SER A 29 3.13 5.15 -3.87
CA SER A 29 1.94 6.00 -3.94
C SER A 29 0.72 5.20 -3.51
N ILE A 30 0.24 5.46 -2.30
CA ILE A 30 -0.98 4.87 -1.75
C ILE A 30 -1.94 5.99 -1.39
N ALA A 31 -3.13 5.96 -1.96
CA ALA A 31 -4.17 6.95 -1.73
C ALA A 31 -5.48 6.28 -1.29
N PRO A 32 -6.32 6.96 -0.49
CA PRO A 32 -7.70 6.53 -0.28
C PRO A 32 -8.43 6.43 -1.62
N SER A 33 -9.24 5.39 -1.78
CA SER A 33 -10.06 5.24 -2.96
C SER A 33 -11.21 6.26 -2.96
N GLN A 34 -11.48 6.85 -4.12
CA GLN A 34 -12.60 7.79 -4.29
C GLN A 34 -13.94 7.09 -4.55
N GLN A 35 -13.91 5.82 -4.95
CA GLN A 35 -15.11 5.05 -5.27
C GLN A 35 -15.03 3.68 -4.59
N ALA A 36 -16.06 3.32 -3.82
CA ALA A 36 -16.09 2.07 -3.05
C ALA A 36 -15.87 0.81 -3.91
N LYS A 37 -16.22 0.85 -5.20
CA LYS A 37 -16.00 -0.26 -6.13
C LYS A 37 -14.51 -0.60 -6.35
N PHE A 38 -13.60 0.35 -6.09
CA PHE A 38 -12.15 0.18 -6.20
C PHE A 38 -11.48 -0.13 -4.85
N GLY A 39 -12.25 -0.51 -3.84
CA GLY A 39 -11.75 -0.78 -2.49
C GLY A 39 -11.66 0.48 -1.63
N ASP A 40 -10.94 0.37 -0.52
CA ASP A 40 -10.77 1.42 0.48
C ASP A 40 -9.55 2.29 0.18
N TYR A 41 -8.48 1.66 -0.34
CA TYR A 41 -7.24 2.31 -0.75
C TYR A 41 -6.82 1.80 -2.12
N GLN A 42 -5.93 2.55 -2.77
CA GLN A 42 -5.34 2.18 -4.05
C GLN A 42 -3.84 2.44 -4.02
N CYS A 43 -3.05 1.48 -4.51
CA CYS A 43 -1.63 1.66 -4.80
C CYS A 43 -1.44 1.95 -6.30
N ASN A 44 -0.76 3.06 -6.58
CA ASN A 44 -0.58 3.66 -7.90
C ASN A 44 0.87 3.59 -8.39
N SER A 45 1.73 2.83 -7.70
CA SER A 45 3.17 2.77 -7.96
C SER A 45 3.55 2.08 -9.28
N ALA A 46 2.75 1.12 -9.74
CA ALA A 46 3.19 0.23 -10.82
C ALA A 46 3.38 0.95 -12.16
N MET A 47 2.59 1.99 -12.45
CA MET A 47 2.74 2.78 -13.68
C MET A 47 4.07 3.54 -13.71
N SER A 48 4.42 4.23 -12.64
CA SER A 48 5.66 5.00 -12.56
C SER A 48 6.89 4.09 -12.49
N MET A 49 6.80 2.96 -11.81
CA MET A 49 7.85 1.92 -11.83
C MET A 49 8.11 1.39 -13.24
N SER A 50 7.05 1.10 -14.03
CA SER A 50 7.20 0.66 -15.42
C SER A 50 7.95 1.69 -16.27
N GLN A 51 7.66 2.98 -16.09
CA GLN A 51 8.35 4.06 -16.80
C GLN A 51 9.84 4.15 -16.40
N MET A 52 10.15 4.01 -15.10
CA MET A 52 11.53 4.00 -14.61
C MET A 52 12.32 2.79 -15.12
N LEU A 53 11.73 1.60 -15.11
CA LEU A 53 12.36 0.39 -15.67
C LEU A 53 12.63 0.55 -17.16
N LYS A 54 11.67 1.13 -17.91
CA LYS A 54 11.85 1.41 -19.34
C LYS A 54 13.02 2.37 -19.58
N ALA A 55 13.20 3.38 -18.74
CA ALA A 55 14.35 4.30 -18.82
C ALA A 55 15.69 3.59 -18.56
N LYS A 56 15.69 2.51 -17.75
CA LYS A 56 16.84 1.61 -17.55
C LYS A 56 16.97 0.53 -18.66
N GLY A 57 16.16 0.58 -19.72
CA GLY A 57 16.18 -0.39 -20.83
C GLY A 57 15.37 -1.66 -20.58
N ILE A 58 14.66 -1.76 -19.44
CA ILE A 58 13.88 -2.93 -19.05
C ILE A 58 12.40 -2.66 -19.36
N LYS A 59 11.82 -3.37 -20.32
CA LYS A 59 10.40 -3.24 -20.66
C LYS A 59 9.58 -4.21 -19.82
N MET A 60 8.85 -3.69 -18.83
CA MET A 60 7.91 -4.47 -18.01
C MET A 60 6.53 -3.80 -18.02
N ASN A 61 5.49 -4.62 -18.16
CA ASN A 61 4.11 -4.11 -18.21
C ASN A 61 3.67 -3.64 -16.81
N PRO A 62 3.05 -2.45 -16.63
CA PRO A 62 2.57 -2.01 -15.32
C PRO A 62 1.70 -3.03 -14.61
N ARG A 63 0.90 -3.80 -15.35
CA ARG A 63 0.06 -4.87 -14.79
C ARG A 63 0.89 -6.00 -14.18
N GLU A 64 1.97 -6.41 -14.85
CA GLU A 64 2.89 -7.43 -14.33
C GLU A 64 3.62 -6.96 -13.08
N ILE A 65 3.99 -5.67 -13.03
CA ILE A 65 4.57 -5.06 -11.83
C ILE A 65 3.57 -5.09 -10.68
N ALA A 66 2.31 -4.70 -10.93
CA ALA A 66 1.25 -4.75 -9.92
C ALA A 66 1.04 -6.17 -9.36
N GLU A 67 1.04 -7.18 -10.24
CA GLU A 67 0.94 -8.59 -9.85
C GLU A 67 2.16 -9.06 -9.04
N LYS A 68 3.38 -8.64 -9.40
CA LYS A 68 4.59 -8.93 -8.62
C LYS A 68 4.55 -8.29 -7.23
N ILE A 69 4.09 -7.05 -7.11
CA ILE A 69 3.94 -6.37 -5.82
C ILE A 69 2.99 -7.17 -4.92
N ILE A 70 1.85 -7.61 -5.44
CA ILE A 70 0.90 -8.42 -4.66
C ILE A 70 1.51 -9.77 -4.24
N LYS A 71 2.26 -10.43 -5.13
CA LYS A 71 2.93 -11.71 -4.80
C LYS A 71 3.98 -11.59 -3.71
N ASN A 72 4.61 -10.43 -3.59
CA ASN A 72 5.61 -10.14 -2.55
C ASN A 72 5.01 -9.41 -1.35
N LEU A 73 3.69 -9.26 -1.28
CA LEU A 73 3.04 -8.61 -0.15
C LEU A 73 3.13 -9.53 1.06
N PRO A 74 3.73 -9.09 2.18
CA PRO A 74 3.81 -9.92 3.37
C PRO A 74 2.43 -10.09 4.01
N ASP A 75 2.23 -11.21 4.69
CA ASP A 75 1.03 -11.44 5.48
C ASP A 75 0.87 -10.33 6.53
N ASN A 76 -0.33 -9.78 6.62
CA ASN A 76 -0.61 -8.65 7.50
C ASN A 76 -2.08 -8.63 7.95
N GLU A 77 -2.35 -7.98 9.09
CA GLU A 77 -3.71 -7.84 9.64
C GLU A 77 -4.52 -6.70 9.00
N LEU A 78 -3.93 -5.92 8.08
CA LEU A 78 -4.55 -4.71 7.53
C LEU A 78 -5.39 -5.01 6.30
N VAL A 79 -4.89 -5.88 5.42
CA VAL A 79 -5.42 -6.11 4.07
C VAL A 79 -6.22 -7.41 4.03
N GLN A 80 -7.49 -7.31 3.65
CA GLN A 80 -8.34 -8.48 3.41
C GLN A 80 -8.04 -9.13 2.06
N LYS A 81 -7.95 -8.30 1.03
CA LYS A 81 -7.67 -8.72 -0.35
C LYS A 81 -7.13 -7.55 -1.15
N THR A 82 -6.47 -7.89 -2.25
CA THR A 82 -6.00 -6.94 -3.27
C THR A 82 -6.49 -7.36 -4.64
N GLU A 83 -6.82 -6.40 -5.50
CA GLU A 83 -7.25 -6.65 -6.88
C GLU A 83 -6.46 -5.78 -7.86
N VAL A 84 -6.00 -6.36 -8.97
CA VAL A 84 -5.30 -5.61 -10.01
C VAL A 84 -6.30 -5.07 -11.03
N ALA A 85 -6.34 -3.75 -11.19
CA ALA A 85 -7.16 -3.06 -12.16
C ALA A 85 -6.26 -2.26 -13.12
N GLY A 86 -5.78 -2.92 -14.18
CA GLY A 86 -4.82 -2.32 -15.10
C GLY A 86 -3.46 -2.06 -14.40
N PRO A 87 -3.00 -0.79 -14.31
CA PRO A 87 -1.76 -0.44 -13.62
C PRO A 87 -1.96 -0.15 -12.12
N PHE A 88 -3.17 -0.33 -11.59
CA PHE A 88 -3.52 0.01 -10.22
C PHE A 88 -3.75 -1.25 -9.37
N ILE A 89 -3.43 -1.17 -8.08
CA ILE A 89 -3.75 -2.21 -7.09
C ILE A 89 -4.81 -1.64 -6.16
N ASN A 90 -6.02 -2.19 -6.23
CA ASN A 90 -7.12 -1.88 -5.33
C ASN A 90 -6.93 -2.68 -4.03
N ILE A 91 -7.09 -2.01 -2.88
CA ILE A 91 -6.82 -2.55 -1.55
C ILE A 91 -8.11 -2.52 -0.73
N TYR A 92 -8.49 -3.67 -0.19
CA TYR A 92 -9.66 -3.83 0.66
C TYR A 92 -9.18 -4.14 2.08
N LEU A 93 -9.60 -3.35 3.06
CA LEU A 93 -9.18 -3.51 4.45
C LEU A 93 -9.89 -4.68 5.12
N GLN A 94 -9.21 -5.30 6.08
CA GLN A 94 -9.80 -6.35 6.90
C GLN A 94 -10.89 -5.77 7.81
N LYS A 95 -12.12 -6.26 7.68
CA LYS A 95 -13.27 -5.81 8.48
C LYS A 95 -13.02 -5.97 9.99
N THR A 96 -12.34 -7.04 10.38
CA THR A 96 -11.94 -7.31 11.78
C THR A 96 -10.97 -6.25 12.30
N PHE A 97 -10.00 -5.83 11.48
CA PHE A 97 -9.08 -4.75 11.82
C PHE A 97 -9.82 -3.43 12.01
N VAL A 98 -10.69 -3.04 11.07
CA VAL A 98 -11.47 -1.79 11.17
C VAL A 98 -12.35 -1.80 12.42
N SER A 99 -13.05 -2.91 12.68
CA SER A 99 -13.87 -3.07 13.88
C SER A 99 -13.05 -2.92 15.16
N LYS A 100 -11.88 -3.55 15.25
CA LYS A 100 -10.96 -3.44 16.39
C LYS A 100 -10.50 -1.99 16.61
N GLN A 101 -10.19 -1.24 15.55
CA GLN A 101 -9.81 0.16 15.66
C GLN A 101 -10.96 1.03 16.17
N LEU A 102 -12.19 0.80 15.70
CA LEU A 102 -13.39 1.51 16.17
C LEU A 102 -13.68 1.21 17.64
N SER A 103 -13.66 -0.07 18.05
CA SER A 103 -13.84 -0.46 19.45
C SER A 103 -12.79 0.19 20.36
N ASN A 104 -11.53 0.19 19.94
CA ASN A 104 -10.45 0.84 20.68
C ASN A 104 -10.69 2.35 20.83
N LEU A 105 -11.17 3.03 19.79
CA LEU A 105 -11.52 4.46 19.83
C LEU A 105 -12.67 4.74 20.81
N LEU A 106 -13.69 3.89 20.82
CA LEU A 106 -14.85 4.04 21.71
C LEU A 106 -14.51 3.79 23.18
N ILE A 107 -13.62 2.83 23.46
CA ILE A 107 -13.24 2.45 24.83
C ILE A 107 -12.19 3.41 25.41
N ASN A 108 -11.16 3.74 24.62
CA ASN A 108 -9.98 4.49 25.10
C ASN A 108 -10.00 5.98 24.70
N GLY A 109 -11.07 6.42 24.02
CA GLY A 109 -11.21 7.77 23.49
C GLY A 109 -10.37 8.02 22.23
N VAL A 110 -10.54 9.23 21.67
CA VAL A 110 -9.77 9.70 20.52
C VAL A 110 -8.38 10.12 20.98
N GLN A 111 -7.39 9.26 20.73
CA GLN A 111 -5.98 9.54 21.01
C GLN A 111 -5.19 9.69 19.71
N PRO A 112 -4.29 10.68 19.61
CA PRO A 112 -3.45 10.83 18.42
C PRO A 112 -2.57 9.59 18.19
N PRO A 113 -2.13 9.34 16.94
CA PRO A 113 -1.07 8.36 16.69
C PRO A 113 0.23 8.78 17.36
N PRO A 114 1.04 7.81 17.84
CA PRO A 114 2.39 8.10 18.32
C PRO A 114 3.20 8.69 17.16
N LEU A 115 3.68 9.92 17.33
CA LEU A 115 4.55 10.56 16.36
C LEU A 115 5.99 10.08 16.59
N PRO A 116 6.76 9.75 15.54
CA PRO A 116 8.18 9.53 15.70
C PRO A 116 8.81 10.81 16.27
N SER A 117 9.53 10.69 17.37
CA SER A 117 10.25 11.82 17.97
C SER A 117 11.18 12.40 16.91
N LYS A 118 11.02 13.69 16.58
CA LYS A 118 11.95 14.39 15.68
C LYS A 118 13.33 14.25 16.30
N LYS A 119 14.21 13.43 15.70
CA LYS A 119 15.65 13.52 15.98
C LYS A 119 16.05 14.95 15.59
N LYS A 120 16.43 15.74 16.60
CA LYS A 120 17.02 17.07 16.42
C LYS A 120 18.35 16.97 15.72
#